data_AF-A0A2N8DVD2-F1
#
_entry.id   AF-A0A2N8DVD2-F1
#
_cell.length_a   1.000
_cell.length_b   1.000
_cell.length_c   1.000
_cell.angle_alpha   90.00
_cell.angle_beta   90.00
_cell.angle_gamma   90.00
#
_symmetry.space_group_name_H-M   'P 1'
#
loop_
_entity.id
_entity.type
_entity.pdbx_description
1 polymer ?
#
loop_
_entity_poly.entity_id
_entity_poly.type
_entity_poly.pdbx_seq_one_letter_code
_entity_poly.pdbx_strand_id
1 'polypeptide(L)'
;MKAWRGALIALSFLLLSGCLVTFKEPLPASEPAPKGLLGQWSSTNAWGEPMNLELTRLGNDRYQAVAYFKSRPREREAYPFTVSRHGNRWYLSAKVPAQYGGHFTIAGFELTDKHELVIYNLDLEQINQAIAQKSLDGQGFQTDDGEGVQVDSTLEKVFAYLDDPANSDVFVEAARYQHQAKAK
;
A
#
# COMPACT_ATOMS: atom_id res chain seq x y z
N MET A 1 -13.83 -22.39 -26.04
CA MET A 1 -14.17 -21.70 -24.76
C MET A 1 -13.00 -21.72 -23.74
N LYS A 2 -11.76 -21.43 -24.14
CA LYS A 2 -10.59 -21.34 -23.23
C LYS A 2 -9.95 -19.95 -23.17
N ALA A 3 -10.22 -19.08 -24.15
CA ALA A 3 -9.66 -17.72 -24.21
C ALA A 3 -10.28 -16.77 -23.17
N TRP A 4 -11.57 -16.94 -22.84
CA TRP A 4 -12.27 -16.09 -21.86
C TRP A 4 -11.69 -16.22 -20.43
N ARG A 5 -11.26 -17.42 -20.04
CA ARG A 5 -10.63 -17.63 -18.72
C ARG A 5 -9.25 -16.96 -18.63
N GLY A 6 -8.51 -16.94 -19.73
CA GLY A 6 -7.23 -16.20 -19.82
C GLY A 6 -7.43 -14.69 -19.73
N ALA A 7 -8.45 -14.15 -20.41
CA ALA A 7 -8.78 -12.73 -20.34
C ALA A 7 -9.23 -12.30 -18.93
N LEU A 8 -9.99 -13.13 -18.21
CA LEU A 8 -10.37 -12.84 -16.82
C LEU A 8 -9.21 -12.94 -15.84
N ILE A 9 -8.27 -13.87 -16.06
CA ILE A 9 -7.07 -13.99 -15.22
C ILE A 9 -6.14 -12.79 -15.46
N ALA A 10 -5.89 -12.42 -16.71
CA ALA A 10 -5.12 -11.22 -17.05
C ALA A 10 -5.77 -9.93 -16.52
N LEU A 11 -7.11 -9.83 -16.59
CA LEU A 11 -7.86 -8.72 -15.99
C LEU A 11 -7.80 -8.74 -14.46
N SER A 12 -7.75 -9.91 -13.82
CA SER A 12 -7.53 -9.99 -12.37
C SER A 12 -6.09 -9.66 -11.97
N PHE A 13 -5.08 -9.93 -12.79
CA PHE A 13 -3.70 -9.47 -12.54
C PHE A 13 -3.56 -7.96 -12.72
N LEU A 14 -4.27 -7.37 -13.70
CA LEU A 14 -4.42 -5.92 -13.83
C LEU A 14 -5.12 -5.28 -12.63
N LEU A 15 -6.07 -6.00 -11.99
CA LEU A 15 -6.87 -5.45 -10.90
C LEU A 15 -6.34 -5.76 -9.50
N LEU A 16 -5.46 -6.75 -9.31
CA LEU A 16 -5.18 -7.28 -7.96
C LEU A 16 -3.71 -7.37 -7.53
N SER A 17 -2.71 -7.28 -8.42
CA SER A 17 -1.29 -7.24 -8.00
C SER A 17 -0.35 -7.26 -9.21
N GLY A 18 0.34 -6.15 -9.47
CA GLY A 18 1.42 -6.09 -10.45
C GLY A 18 1.92 -4.67 -10.73
N CYS A 19 1.02 -3.70 -10.64
CA CYS A 19 1.34 -2.30 -10.85
C CYS A 19 1.92 -1.68 -9.56
N LEU A 20 3.24 -1.73 -9.41
CA LEU A 20 3.90 -1.29 -8.20
C LEU A 20 4.63 0.03 -8.41
N VAL A 21 4.28 1.02 -7.58
CA VAL A 21 5.06 2.24 -7.40
C VAL A 21 6.06 2.01 -6.27
N THR A 22 7.34 2.08 -6.60
CA THR A 22 8.45 1.91 -5.65
C THR A 22 9.23 3.20 -5.47
N PHE A 23 9.86 3.34 -4.32
CA PHE A 23 10.62 4.51 -3.89
C PHE A 23 11.98 4.04 -3.37
N LYS A 24 13.05 4.74 -3.74
CA LYS A 24 14.42 4.41 -3.31
C LYS A 24 14.60 4.43 -1.79
N GLU A 25 13.93 5.37 -1.14
CA GLU A 25 14.07 5.63 0.30
C GLU A 25 12.76 5.29 1.03
N PRO A 26 12.84 4.69 2.23
CA PRO A 26 11.67 4.51 3.08
C PRO A 26 11.26 5.84 3.70
N LEU A 27 10.02 5.91 4.19
CA LEU A 27 9.66 6.99 5.10
C LEU A 27 10.52 6.94 6.38
N PRO A 28 11.03 8.10 6.84
CA PRO A 28 11.77 8.15 8.10
C PRO A 28 10.89 7.66 9.24
N ALA A 29 11.48 6.90 10.16
CA ALA A 29 10.82 6.46 11.40
C ALA A 29 10.80 7.61 12.43
N SER A 30 10.16 8.71 12.08
CA SER A 30 10.20 9.96 12.85
C SER A 30 8.93 10.23 13.65
N GLU A 31 7.83 9.53 13.36
CA GLU A 31 6.53 9.84 13.95
C GLU A 31 5.83 8.62 14.56
N PRO A 32 5.18 8.78 15.72
CA PRO A 32 4.36 7.74 16.29
C PRO A 32 3.09 7.55 15.44
N ALA A 33 2.70 6.29 15.26
CA ALA A 33 1.46 5.91 14.60
C ALA A 33 0.24 6.55 15.30
N PRO A 34 -0.83 6.85 14.53
CA PRO A 34 -2.05 7.38 15.10
C PRO A 34 -2.64 6.40 16.11
N LYS A 35 -3.27 6.96 17.16
CA LYS A 35 -4.00 6.16 18.14
C LYS A 35 -5.06 5.32 17.43
N GLY A 36 -5.15 4.05 17.79
CA GLY A 36 -6.10 3.11 17.20
C GLY A 36 -5.59 2.37 15.96
N LEU A 37 -4.38 2.67 15.43
CA LEU A 37 -3.83 1.90 14.30
C LEU A 37 -3.47 0.46 14.71
N LEU A 38 -2.89 0.29 15.89
CA LEU A 38 -2.40 -1.01 16.36
C LEU A 38 -3.55 -1.90 16.80
N GLY A 39 -3.48 -3.18 16.47
CA GLY A 39 -4.52 -4.14 16.78
C GLY A 39 -4.72 -5.18 15.69
N GLN A 40 -5.84 -5.88 15.79
CA GLN A 40 -6.27 -6.87 14.82
C GLN A 40 -7.36 -6.27 13.96
N TRP A 41 -7.26 -6.54 12.66
CA TRP A 41 -8.08 -5.99 11.62
C TRP A 41 -8.57 -7.12 10.73
N SER A 42 -9.78 -7.01 10.20
CA SER A 42 -10.28 -7.97 9.22
C SER A 42 -11.01 -7.31 8.07
N SER A 43 -10.88 -7.91 6.91
CA SER A 43 -11.52 -7.52 5.67
C SER A 43 -12.00 -8.76 4.92
N THR A 44 -12.75 -8.53 3.86
CA THR A 44 -13.11 -9.54 2.87
C THR A 44 -12.61 -9.04 1.52
N ASN A 45 -11.76 -9.83 0.85
CA ASN A 45 -11.24 -9.42 -0.45
C ASN A 45 -12.32 -9.52 -1.55
N ALA A 46 -11.96 -9.13 -2.78
CA ALA A 46 -12.88 -9.09 -3.93
C ALA A 46 -13.53 -10.44 -4.27
N TRP A 47 -12.98 -11.56 -3.79
CA TRP A 47 -13.51 -12.91 -4.01
C TRP A 47 -14.31 -13.47 -2.83
N GLY A 48 -14.57 -12.66 -1.81
CA GLY A 48 -15.29 -13.11 -0.62
C GLY A 48 -14.42 -13.86 0.39
N GLU A 49 -13.10 -13.91 0.20
CA GLU A 49 -12.20 -14.60 1.13
C GLU A 49 -11.86 -13.69 2.32
N PRO A 50 -12.02 -14.18 3.57
CA PRO A 50 -11.66 -13.42 4.76
C PRO A 50 -10.14 -13.23 4.87
N MET A 51 -9.73 -11.97 4.95
CA MET A 51 -8.36 -11.55 5.17
C MET A 51 -8.23 -10.90 6.55
N ASN A 52 -7.17 -11.21 7.28
CA ASN A 52 -6.87 -10.57 8.55
C ASN A 52 -5.51 -9.88 8.47
N LEU A 53 -5.39 -8.82 9.24
CA LEU A 53 -4.19 -8.01 9.36
C LEU A 53 -3.95 -7.75 10.85
N GLU A 54 -2.75 -8.03 11.32
CA GLU A 54 -2.32 -7.71 12.67
C GLU A 54 -1.22 -6.65 12.61
N LEU A 55 -1.45 -5.51 13.26
CA LEU A 55 -0.52 -4.38 13.32
C LEU A 55 0.06 -4.26 14.73
N THR A 56 1.36 -4.46 14.86
CA THR A 56 2.07 -4.41 16.15
C THR A 56 3.20 -3.39 16.15
N ARG A 57 3.60 -2.94 17.34
CA ARG A 57 4.75 -2.04 17.52
C ARG A 57 6.01 -2.86 17.75
N LEU A 58 7.06 -2.59 16.97
CA LEU A 58 8.40 -3.16 17.14
C LEU A 58 9.31 -2.30 18.02
N GLY A 59 9.03 -0.99 18.11
CA GLY A 59 9.83 -0.01 18.88
C GLY A 59 10.47 1.04 17.97
N ASN A 60 10.90 2.17 18.55
CA ASN A 60 11.51 3.31 17.82
C ASN A 60 10.69 3.72 16.58
N ASP A 61 9.38 3.87 16.76
CA ASP A 61 8.41 4.20 15.71
C ASP A 61 8.47 3.32 14.45
N ARG A 62 8.84 2.06 14.66
CA ARG A 62 8.70 0.96 13.71
C ARG A 62 7.57 0.03 14.14
N TYR A 63 6.93 -0.52 13.12
CA TYR A 63 5.75 -1.36 13.25
C TYR A 63 5.91 -2.61 12.40
N GLN A 64 5.04 -3.58 12.62
CA GLN A 64 4.98 -4.80 11.83
C GLN A 64 3.54 -5.09 11.44
N ALA A 65 3.35 -5.36 10.16
CA ALA A 65 2.11 -5.83 9.59
C ALA A 65 2.23 -7.33 9.35
N VAL A 66 1.30 -8.11 9.90
CA VAL A 66 1.19 -9.54 9.63
C VAL A 66 -0.13 -9.79 8.93
N ALA A 67 -0.08 -10.05 7.63
CA ALA A 67 -1.26 -10.39 6.84
C ALA A 67 -1.42 -11.91 6.74
N TYR A 68 -2.65 -12.40 6.84
CA TYR A 68 -2.94 -13.82 6.72
C TYR A 68 -4.41 -14.09 6.32
N PHE A 69 -4.61 -15.16 5.56
CA PHE A 69 -5.94 -15.65 5.19
C PHE A 69 -6.48 -16.62 6.23
N LYS A 70 -7.79 -16.59 6.51
CA LYS A 70 -8.41 -17.58 7.43
C LYS A 70 -8.26 -19.01 6.91
N SER A 71 -8.27 -19.18 5.60
CA SER A 71 -8.09 -20.48 4.91
C SER A 71 -6.67 -21.03 5.08
N ARG A 72 -5.67 -20.17 5.28
CA ARG A 72 -4.25 -20.52 5.35
C ARG A 72 -3.54 -19.79 6.50
N PRO A 73 -3.90 -20.08 7.77
CA PRO A 73 -3.41 -19.32 8.92
C PRO A 73 -1.91 -19.49 9.19
N ARG A 74 -1.24 -20.45 8.53
CA ARG A 74 0.21 -20.70 8.61
C ARG A 74 1.01 -19.90 7.57
N GLU A 75 0.36 -19.42 6.52
CA GLU A 75 0.95 -18.49 5.55
C GLU A 75 0.78 -17.08 6.15
N ARG A 76 1.72 -16.72 7.03
CA ARG A 76 1.80 -15.41 7.65
C ARG A 76 3.06 -14.72 7.16
N GLU A 77 2.88 -13.64 6.43
CA GLU A 77 4.01 -12.80 6.03
C GLU A 77 4.04 -11.55 6.91
N ALA A 78 5.22 -11.29 7.45
CA ALA A 78 5.45 -10.19 8.36
C ALA A 78 6.27 -9.10 7.65
N TYR A 79 5.67 -7.93 7.49
CA TYR A 79 6.25 -6.79 6.81
C TYR A 79 6.52 -5.68 7.82
N PRO A 80 7.79 -5.37 8.12
CA PRO A 80 8.14 -4.18 8.87
C PRO A 80 7.75 -2.92 8.10
N PHE A 81 7.17 -1.95 8.79
CA PHE A 81 6.79 -0.67 8.19
C PHE A 81 7.02 0.50 9.14
N THR A 82 7.14 1.70 8.55
CA THR A 82 7.15 3.00 9.24
C THR A 82 5.93 3.80 8.82
N VAL A 83 5.59 4.83 9.59
CA VAL A 83 4.52 5.77 9.25
C VAL A 83 4.99 7.20 9.41
N SER A 84 4.38 8.10 8.65
CA SER A 84 4.57 9.55 8.78
C SER A 84 3.27 10.25 8.43
N ARG A 85 3.06 11.43 8.99
CA ARG A 85 1.90 12.27 8.69
C ARG A 85 2.36 13.46 7.86
N HIS A 86 1.69 13.66 6.73
CA HIS A 86 1.90 14.85 5.91
C HIS A 86 0.54 15.52 5.68
N GLY A 87 0.43 16.78 6.10
CA GLY A 87 -0.85 17.49 6.17
C GLY A 87 -1.94 16.70 6.92
N ASN A 88 -3.01 16.36 6.20
CA ASN A 88 -4.15 15.61 6.75
C ASN A 88 -4.09 14.10 6.50
N ARG A 89 -3.10 13.61 5.76
CA ARG A 89 -3.01 12.20 5.37
C ARG A 89 -1.92 11.48 6.16
N TRP A 90 -2.21 10.24 6.52
CA TRP A 90 -1.20 9.34 7.02
C TRP A 90 -0.61 8.52 5.88
N TYR A 91 0.68 8.30 5.95
CA TYR A 91 1.43 7.48 5.01
C TYR A 91 2.11 6.35 5.76
N LEU A 92 2.22 5.21 5.10
CA LEU A 92 3.04 4.08 5.55
C LEU A 92 4.11 3.78 4.50
N SER A 93 5.23 3.22 4.94
CA SER A 93 6.25 2.69 4.05
C SER A 93 6.76 1.35 4.52
N ALA A 94 6.82 0.39 3.58
CA ALA A 94 7.28 -0.96 3.81
C ALA A 94 8.27 -1.39 2.73
N LYS A 95 9.17 -2.31 3.07
CA LYS A 95 10.10 -2.89 2.10
C LYS A 95 9.34 -3.83 1.17
N VAL A 96 9.58 -3.69 -0.13
CA VAL A 96 9.00 -4.55 -1.15
C VAL A 96 9.94 -5.72 -1.44
N PRO A 97 9.44 -6.96 -1.56
CA PRO A 97 10.23 -8.08 -2.06
C PRO A 97 10.86 -7.80 -3.43
N ALA A 98 12.07 -8.33 -3.68
CA ALA A 98 12.82 -8.07 -4.90
C ALA A 98 12.09 -8.50 -6.19
N GLN A 99 11.28 -9.56 -6.12
CA GLN A 99 10.47 -10.05 -7.24
C GLN A 99 9.45 -9.02 -7.76
N TYR A 100 9.04 -8.07 -6.91
CA TYR A 100 8.09 -7.01 -7.28
C TYR A 100 8.79 -5.67 -7.59
N GLY A 101 10.12 -5.64 -7.75
CA GLY A 101 10.88 -4.42 -8.01
C GLY A 101 11.67 -3.90 -6.81
N GLY A 102 11.55 -4.52 -5.64
CA GLY A 102 12.36 -4.18 -4.47
C GLY A 102 12.13 -2.75 -3.95
N HIS A 103 13.13 -2.23 -3.22
CA HIS A 103 13.05 -0.93 -2.56
C HIS A 103 11.89 -0.82 -1.56
N PHE A 104 11.13 0.28 -1.60
CA PHE A 104 10.06 0.58 -0.66
C PHE A 104 8.79 0.98 -1.39
N THR A 105 7.64 0.71 -0.80
CA THR A 105 6.36 1.26 -1.23
C THR A 105 5.94 2.36 -0.27
N ILE A 106 5.24 3.38 -0.77
CA ILE A 106 4.56 4.38 0.05
C ILE A 106 3.07 4.26 -0.27
N ALA A 107 2.25 4.09 0.76
CA ALA A 107 0.80 4.03 0.65
C ALA A 107 0.17 5.03 1.61
N GLY A 108 -0.96 5.61 1.19
CA GLY A 108 -1.79 6.41 2.08
C GLY A 108 -2.65 5.51 2.96
N PHE A 109 -3.00 5.96 4.16
CA PHE A 109 -4.04 5.31 4.94
C PHE A 109 -4.82 6.32 5.78
N GLU A 110 -6.00 5.91 6.23
CA GLU A 110 -6.76 6.66 7.22
C GLU A 110 -7.48 5.72 8.19
N LEU A 111 -7.76 6.25 9.37
CA LEU A 111 -8.66 5.65 10.34
C LEU A 111 -9.97 6.44 10.30
N THR A 112 -11.06 5.80 9.90
CA THR A 112 -12.36 6.45 9.78
C THR A 112 -13.04 6.57 11.13
N ASP A 113 -14.04 7.45 11.23
CA ASP A 113 -14.89 7.59 12.44
C ASP A 113 -15.61 6.29 12.81
N LYS A 114 -15.77 5.37 11.86
CA LYS A 114 -16.35 4.03 12.06
C LYS A 114 -15.35 3.00 12.57
N HIS A 115 -14.14 3.42 12.95
CA HIS A 115 -13.03 2.55 13.35
C HIS A 115 -12.64 1.55 12.24
N GLU A 116 -12.63 2.04 11.00
CA GLU A 116 -12.12 1.29 9.85
C GLU A 116 -10.73 1.78 9.49
N LEU A 117 -9.87 0.87 9.05
CA LEU A 117 -8.59 1.17 8.44
C LEU A 117 -8.76 1.08 6.93
N VAL A 118 -8.59 2.20 6.23
CA VAL A 118 -8.60 2.25 4.76
C VAL A 118 -7.17 2.46 4.29
N ILE A 119 -6.71 1.61 3.38
CA ILE A 119 -5.38 1.67 2.77
C ILE A 119 -5.57 2.09 1.31
N TYR A 120 -4.79 3.09 0.90
CA TYR A 120 -4.78 3.65 -0.44
C TYR A 120 -3.43 3.39 -1.09
N ASN A 121 -3.44 2.69 -2.23
CA ASN A 121 -2.26 2.57 -3.07
C ASN A 121 -2.14 3.78 -4.00
N LEU A 122 -0.94 3.99 -4.53
CA LEU A 122 -0.71 4.97 -5.59
C LEU A 122 -1.04 4.34 -6.95
N ASP A 123 -1.81 5.06 -7.75
CA ASP A 123 -2.16 4.67 -9.10
C ASP A 123 -0.93 4.75 -10.02
N LEU A 124 -0.59 3.63 -10.66
CA LEU A 124 0.61 3.52 -11.49
C LEU A 124 0.53 4.42 -12.72
N GLU A 125 -0.62 4.51 -13.37
CA GLU A 125 -0.80 5.28 -14.60
C GLU A 125 -0.65 6.77 -14.29
N GLN A 126 -1.26 7.24 -13.22
CA GLN A 126 -1.15 8.62 -12.74
C GLN A 126 0.29 8.98 -12.35
N ILE A 127 1.02 8.08 -11.67
CA ILE A 127 2.44 8.31 -11.36
C ILE A 127 3.30 8.33 -12.62
N ASN A 128 3.07 7.42 -13.58
CA ASN A 128 3.73 7.45 -14.88
C ASN A 128 3.47 8.77 -15.62
N GLN A 129 2.23 9.26 -15.59
CA GLN A 129 1.86 10.53 -16.19
C GLN A 129 2.57 11.70 -15.51
N ALA A 130 2.64 11.71 -14.18
CA ALA A 130 3.39 12.72 -13.42
C ALA A 130 4.88 12.73 -13.77
N ILE A 131 5.48 11.57 -14.02
CA ILE A 131 6.86 11.44 -14.50
C ILE A 131 6.98 11.97 -15.93
N ALA A 132 6.07 11.60 -16.83
CA ALA A 132 6.06 12.08 -18.21
C ALA A 132 5.92 13.61 -18.30
N GLN A 133 5.17 14.21 -17.37
CA GLN A 133 4.99 15.65 -17.23
C GLN A 133 6.12 16.35 -16.45
N LYS A 134 7.09 15.59 -15.93
CA LYS A 134 8.23 16.06 -15.11
C LYS A 134 7.84 16.63 -13.74
N SER A 135 6.60 16.40 -13.29
CA SER A 135 6.17 16.68 -11.92
C SER A 135 6.84 15.74 -10.92
N LEU A 136 7.13 14.51 -11.34
CA LEU A 136 7.99 13.55 -10.65
C LEU A 136 9.14 13.12 -11.56
N ASP A 137 10.17 12.53 -10.97
CA ASP A 137 11.29 11.90 -11.65
C ASP A 137 11.23 10.40 -11.34
N GLY A 138 11.52 9.58 -12.33
CA GLY A 138 11.47 8.13 -12.17
C GLY A 138 11.54 7.42 -13.49
N GLN A 139 11.41 6.10 -13.43
CA GLN A 139 11.49 5.24 -14.59
C GLN A 139 10.57 4.03 -14.42
N GLY A 140 9.92 3.64 -15.52
CA GLY A 140 9.20 2.36 -15.59
C GLY A 140 10.17 1.18 -15.57
N PHE A 141 9.73 0.06 -15.03
CA PHE A 141 10.41 -1.22 -15.08
C PHE A 141 9.39 -2.36 -15.30
N GLN A 142 9.88 -3.52 -15.70
CA GLN A 142 9.05 -4.71 -15.88
C GLN A 142 9.38 -5.74 -14.79
N THR A 143 8.36 -6.38 -14.25
CA THR A 143 8.46 -7.58 -13.40
C THR A 143 7.74 -8.75 -14.06
N ASP A 144 7.97 -9.95 -13.53
CA ASP A 144 7.22 -11.15 -13.93
C ASP A 144 5.71 -11.00 -13.68
N ASP A 145 5.31 -10.14 -12.73
CA ASP A 145 3.93 -9.90 -12.31
C ASP A 145 3.29 -8.65 -12.96
N GLY A 146 4.05 -7.85 -13.72
CA GLY A 146 3.52 -6.66 -14.41
C GLY A 146 4.49 -5.49 -14.53
N GLU A 147 4.00 -4.39 -15.10
CA GLU A 147 4.72 -3.12 -15.17
C GLU A 147 4.81 -2.47 -13.78
N GLY A 148 5.95 -1.85 -13.47
CA GLY A 148 6.16 -1.08 -12.26
C GLY A 148 6.81 0.26 -12.58
N VAL A 149 6.80 1.17 -11.60
CA VAL A 149 7.48 2.45 -11.68
C VAL A 149 8.32 2.66 -10.46
N GLN A 150 9.59 3.00 -10.66
CA GLN A 150 10.46 3.47 -9.61
C GLN A 150 10.49 4.99 -9.64
N VAL A 151 10.00 5.61 -8.56
CA VAL A 151 10.09 7.04 -8.33
C VAL A 151 11.46 7.37 -7.77
N ASP A 152 12.17 8.26 -8.46
CA ASP A 152 13.53 8.71 -8.17
C ASP A 152 13.58 10.13 -7.57
N SER A 153 12.44 10.82 -7.52
CA SER A 153 12.31 12.11 -6.83
C SER A 153 12.63 12.02 -5.33
N THR A 154 13.09 13.13 -4.76
CA THR A 154 13.26 13.27 -3.31
C THR A 154 11.92 13.14 -2.59
N LEU A 155 11.91 12.67 -1.34
CA LEU A 155 10.68 12.58 -0.54
C LEU A 155 9.96 13.93 -0.44
N GLU A 156 10.69 15.05 -0.35
CA GLU A 156 10.10 16.39 -0.37
C GLU A 156 9.29 16.66 -1.65
N LYS A 157 9.84 16.34 -2.82
CA LYS A 157 9.15 16.49 -4.11
C LYS A 157 7.98 15.52 -4.25
N VAL A 158 8.14 14.28 -3.76
CA VAL A 158 7.06 13.28 -3.72
C VAL A 158 5.89 13.79 -2.89
N PHE A 159 6.15 14.26 -1.67
CA PHE A 159 5.08 14.75 -0.80
C PHE A 159 4.46 16.06 -1.29
N ALA A 160 5.24 16.95 -1.90
CA ALA A 160 4.69 18.14 -2.55
C ALA A 160 3.68 17.77 -3.65
N TYR A 161 3.93 16.69 -4.41
CA TYR A 161 3.01 16.17 -5.40
C TYR A 161 1.79 15.48 -4.77
N LEU A 162 2.02 14.57 -3.81
CA LEU A 162 0.98 13.75 -3.19
C LEU A 162 -0.01 14.54 -2.33
N ASP A 163 0.44 15.64 -1.72
CA ASP A 163 -0.39 16.49 -0.87
C ASP A 163 -1.15 17.57 -1.63
N ASP A 164 -0.85 17.78 -2.92
CA ASP A 164 -1.60 18.71 -3.76
C ASP A 164 -3.01 18.14 -4.01
N PRO A 165 -4.09 18.85 -3.61
CA PRO A 165 -5.46 18.41 -3.86
C PRO A 165 -5.76 18.12 -5.34
N ALA A 166 -5.05 18.77 -6.28
CA ALA A 166 -5.20 18.52 -7.72
C ALA A 166 -4.77 17.09 -8.11
N ASN A 167 -3.94 16.43 -7.31
CA ASN A 167 -3.47 15.07 -7.55
C ASN A 167 -4.17 14.03 -6.66
N SER A 168 -5.27 14.40 -5.99
CA SER A 168 -5.96 13.51 -5.05
C SER A 168 -6.42 12.17 -5.65
N ASP A 169 -6.71 12.15 -6.96
CA ASP A 169 -7.08 10.95 -7.72
C ASP A 169 -5.94 9.93 -7.89
N VAL A 170 -4.69 10.26 -7.52
CA VAL A 170 -3.58 9.29 -7.50
C VAL A 170 -3.77 8.22 -6.43
N PHE A 171 -4.68 8.41 -5.48
CA PHE A 171 -4.91 7.48 -4.37
C PHE A 171 -6.13 6.60 -4.64
N VAL A 172 -5.89 5.31 -4.79
CA VAL A 172 -6.92 4.31 -5.05
C VAL A 172 -7.08 3.41 -3.84
N GLU A 173 -8.31 3.25 -3.35
CA GLU A 173 -8.61 2.35 -2.23
C GLU A 173 -8.19 0.93 -2.59
N ALA A 174 -7.18 0.42 -1.88
CA ALA A 174 -6.64 -0.91 -2.08
C ALA A 174 -7.28 -1.92 -1.12
N ALA A 175 -7.59 -1.50 0.11
CA ALA A 175 -8.24 -2.34 1.10
C ALA A 175 -8.93 -1.53 2.19
N ARG A 176 -10.02 -2.08 2.71
CA ARG A 176 -10.74 -1.56 3.87
C ARG A 176 -10.90 -2.65 4.91
N TYR A 177 -10.42 -2.40 6.12
CA TYR A 177 -10.49 -3.31 7.24
C TYR A 177 -11.35 -2.75 8.36
N GLN A 178 -12.06 -3.64 9.05
CA GLN A 178 -12.74 -3.33 10.29
C GLN A 178 -11.87 -3.75 11.47
N HIS A 179 -11.79 -2.88 12.48
CA HIS A 179 -11.07 -3.21 13.69
C HIS A 179 -11.76 -4.37 14.40
N GLN A 180 -11.04 -5.45 14.68
CA GLN A 180 -11.49 -6.50 15.58
C GLN A 180 -11.29 -5.99 17.00
N ALA A 181 -12.27 -5.21 17.49
CA ALA A 181 -12.38 -5.02 18.92
C ALA A 181 -12.44 -6.42 19.54
N LYS A 182 -11.56 -6.72 20.50
CA LYS A 182 -11.68 -7.97 21.29
C LYS A 182 -13.13 -8.03 21.74
N ALA A 183 -13.88 -9.01 21.24
CA ALA A 183 -15.15 -9.37 21.83
C ALA A 183 -14.85 -9.59 23.31
N LYS A 184 -15.40 -8.70 24.15
CA LYS A 184 -15.23 -8.77 25.59
C LYS A 184 -15.95 -9.98 26.13
#